data_AF-D3YY03-F1
#
_entry.id   AF-D3YY03-F1
#
_cell.length_a   1.000
_cell.length_b   1.000
_cell.length_c   1.000
_cell.angle_alpha   90.00
_cell.angle_beta   90.00
_cell.angle_gamma   90.00
#
_symmetry.space_group_name_H-M   'P 1'
#
loop_
_entity.id
_entity.type
_entity.pdbx_description
1 polymer ?
#
loop_
_entity_poly.entity_id
_entity_poly.type
_entity_poly.pdbx_seq_one_letter_code
_entity_poly.pdbx_strand_id
1 'polypeptide(L)'
;MDQPAGLQVDYIFRGVEHAVRVVVSGQVLELEVEDRMTADQWRGEFDANFIEDLTHKTGNFKQFSIFCNMLESALTQSSESVTLDLLTYTDLESLRSRKLGGRPG
;
A
#
# COMPACT_ATOMS: atom_id res chain seq x y z
N MET A 1 17.83 19.21 10.35
CA MET A 1 16.99 19.00 9.15
C MET A 1 16.99 17.52 8.90
N ASP A 2 16.00 16.82 9.46
CA ASP A 2 15.74 15.44 9.09
C ASP A 2 15.03 15.52 7.74
N GLN A 3 15.72 15.19 6.65
CA GLN A 3 15.07 15.11 5.35
C GLN A 3 14.04 13.98 5.45
N PRO A 4 12.76 14.22 5.16
CA PRO A 4 11.78 13.14 5.18
C PRO A 4 12.27 12.06 4.21
N ALA A 5 12.38 10.83 4.72
CA ALA A 5 12.81 9.69 3.92
C ALA A 5 11.71 9.38 2.90
N GLY A 6 11.83 10.01 1.73
CA GLY A 6 10.94 9.81 0.60
C GLY A 6 11.51 8.75 -0.33
N LEU A 7 10.84 7.61 -0.44
CA LEU A 7 11.11 6.61 -1.46
C LEU A 7 10.21 6.87 -2.67
N GLN A 8 10.79 6.91 -3.87
CA GLN A 8 10.02 6.92 -5.11
C GLN A 8 10.50 5.78 -5.99
N VAL A 9 9.58 4.93 -6.44
CA VAL A 9 9.87 3.81 -7.35
C VAL A 9 8.81 3.70 -8.43
N ASP A 10 9.21 3.19 -9.58
CA ASP A 10 8.26 2.80 -10.63
C ASP A 10 7.83 1.36 -10.39
N TYR A 11 6.52 1.16 -10.23
CA TYR A 11 5.92 -0.14 -9.95
C TYR A 11 4.84 -0.46 -10.95
N ILE A 12 4.83 -1.70 -11.44
CA ILE A 12 3.86 -2.16 -12.45
C ILE A 12 2.70 -2.85 -11.73
N PHE A 13 1.56 -2.17 -11.68
CA PHE A 13 0.31 -2.76 -11.21
C PHE A 13 -0.47 -3.32 -12.38
N ARG A 14 -0.70 -4.64 -12.40
CA ARG A 14 -1.54 -5.33 -13.41
C ARG A 14 -1.17 -5.02 -14.87
N GLY A 15 0.12 -4.77 -15.14
CA GLY A 15 0.66 -4.47 -16.47
C GLY A 15 0.73 -2.98 -16.83
N VAL A 16 0.33 -2.08 -15.92
CA VAL A 16 0.41 -0.63 -16.11
C VAL A 16 1.49 -0.05 -15.19
N GLU A 17 2.40 0.74 -15.74
CA GLU A 17 3.48 1.40 -15.01
C GLU A 17 2.96 2.61 -14.23
N HIS A 18 3.16 2.58 -12.91
CA HIS A 18 2.79 3.67 -12.02
C HIS A 18 4.01 4.15 -11.24
N ALA A 19 4.14 5.47 -11.08
CA ALA A 19 5.12 6.04 -10.17
C ALA A 19 4.54 6.05 -8.76
N VAL A 20 5.14 5.28 -7.85
CA VAL A 20 4.74 5.22 -6.45
C VAL A 20 5.74 6.01 -5.61
N ARG A 21 5.25 7.00 -4.87
CA ARG A 21 6.03 7.77 -3.91
C ARG A 21 5.50 7.49 -2.50
N VAL A 22 6.40 7.16 -1.60
CA VAL A 22 6.14 7.00 -0.16
C VAL A 22 7.01 7.97 0.59
N VAL A 23 6.41 8.73 1.50
CA VAL A 23 7.14 9.63 2.40
C VAL A 23 6.71 9.33 3.82
N VAL A 24 7.67 9.02 4.69
CA VAL A 24 7.41 8.81 6.12
C VAL A 24 7.94 10.01 6.89
N SER A 25 7.03 10.77 7.50
CA SER A 25 7.32 11.95 8.29
C SER A 25 6.90 11.72 9.74
N GLY A 26 7.82 11.18 10.55
CA GLY A 26 7.56 10.85 11.95
C GLY A 26 6.55 9.71 12.10
N GLN A 27 5.30 10.04 12.44
CA GLN A 27 4.19 9.10 12.61
C GLN A 27 3.12 9.24 11.52
N VAL A 28 3.46 9.85 10.40
CA VAL A 28 2.56 10.03 9.25
C VAL A 28 3.21 9.41 8.03
N LEU A 29 2.44 8.58 7.32
CA LEU A 29 2.76 7.94 6.05
C LEU A 29 1.99 8.63 4.95
N GLU A 30 2.70 9.28 4.04
CA GLU A 30 2.15 9.83 2.81
C GLU A 30 2.44 8.87 1.67
N LEU A 31 1.41 8.47 0.94
CA LEU A 31 1.49 7.59 -0.23
C LEU A 31 0.89 8.32 -1.42
N GLU A 32 1.65 8.43 -2.49
CA GLU A 32 1.21 8.94 -3.78
C GLU A 32 1.42 7.86 -4.83
N VAL A 33 0.42 7.65 -5.68
CA VAL A 33 0.50 6.78 -6.85
C VAL A 33 0.09 7.61 -8.05
N GLU A 34 0.91 7.63 -9.08
CA GLU A 34 0.67 8.35 -10.31
C GLU A 34 0.70 7.38 -11.49
N ASP A 35 -0.36 7.35 -12.29
CA ASP A 35 -0.39 6.63 -13.56
C ASP A 35 0.35 7.46 -14.62
N ARG A 36 1.46 6.93 -15.13
CA ARG A 36 2.27 7.64 -16.14
C ARG A 36 1.58 7.75 -17.51
N MET A 37 0.61 6.88 -17.79
CA MET A 37 -0.13 6.88 -19.05
C MET A 37 -1.27 7.89 -19.06
N THR A 38 -2.03 7.97 -17.97
CA THR A 38 -3.22 8.84 -17.88
C THR A 38 -2.97 10.15 -17.14
N ALA A 39 -1.83 10.28 -16.46
CA ALA A 39 -1.53 11.37 -15.52
C ALA A 39 -2.52 11.48 -14.35
N ASP A 40 -3.26 10.40 -14.06
CA ASP A 40 -4.07 10.32 -12.85
C ASP A 40 -3.17 10.16 -11.62
N GLN A 41 -3.52 10.86 -10.55
CA GLN A 41 -2.77 10.83 -9.30
C GLN A 41 -3.70 10.54 -8.13
N TRP A 42 -3.30 9.61 -7.28
CA TRP A 42 -3.96 9.26 -6.03
C TRP A 42 -3.01 9.51 -4.88
N ARG A 43 -3.41 10.37 -3.95
CA ARG A 43 -2.67 10.66 -2.72
C ARG A 43 -3.48 10.24 -1.51
N GLY A 44 -2.81 9.56 -0.58
CA GLY A 44 -3.32 9.21 0.73
C GLY A 44 -2.34 9.62 1.81
N GLU A 45 -2.87 10.13 2.92
CA GLU A 45 -2.12 10.43 4.13
C GLU A 45 -2.69 9.57 5.26
N PHE A 46 -1.82 8.87 5.98
CA PHE A 46 -2.20 7.91 7.01
C PHE A 46 -1.33 8.13 8.25
N ASP A 47 -1.96 8.49 9.36
CA ASP A 47 -1.29 8.53 10.65
C ASP A 47 -1.07 7.12 11.23
N ALA A 48 -0.15 7.03 12.20
CA ALA A 48 0.20 5.77 12.85
C ALA A 48 -0.99 5.06 13.48
N ASN A 49 -1.91 5.80 14.12
CA ASN A 49 -3.09 5.20 14.73
C ASN A 49 -3.98 4.58 13.66
N PHE A 50 -4.21 5.28 12.55
CA PHE A 50 -5.01 4.75 11.45
C PHE A 50 -4.45 3.43 10.88
N ILE A 51 -3.14 3.35 10.64
CA ILE A 51 -2.49 2.13 10.13
C ILE A 51 -2.59 0.98 11.15
N GLU A 52 -2.36 1.28 12.42
CA GLU A 52 -2.47 0.30 13.50
C GLU A 52 -3.90 -0.23 13.65
N ASP A 53 -4.91 0.65 13.61
CA ASP A 53 -6.32 0.30 13.57
C ASP A 53 -6.68 -0.53 12.32
N LEU A 54 -6.15 -0.17 11.15
CA LEU A 54 -6.38 -0.89 9.90
C LEU A 54 -5.85 -2.33 10.00
N THR A 55 -4.61 -2.49 10.45
CA THR A 55 -3.96 -3.80 10.60
C THR A 55 -4.64 -4.63 11.70
N HIS A 56 -5.12 -3.98 12.77
CA HIS A 56 -5.93 -4.63 13.79
C HIS A 56 -7.28 -5.12 13.24
N LYS A 57 -7.99 -4.29 12.46
CA LYS A 57 -9.28 -4.64 11.84
C LYS A 57 -9.17 -5.82 10.86
N THR A 58 -8.03 -6.00 10.23
CA THR A 58 -7.78 -7.15 9.35
C THR A 58 -7.39 -8.43 10.10
N GLY A 59 -7.23 -8.37 11.43
CA GLY A 59 -6.89 -9.50 12.30
C GLY A 59 -5.40 -9.82 12.38
N ASN A 60 -4.53 -8.96 11.83
CA ASN A 60 -3.08 -9.13 11.87
C ASN A 60 -2.41 -7.79 12.20
N PHE A 61 -2.45 -7.43 13.49
CA PHE A 61 -1.87 -6.18 13.97
C PHE A 61 -0.39 -6.04 13.56
N LYS A 62 -0.06 -4.84 13.04
CA LYS A 62 1.30 -4.42 12.69
C LYS A 62 1.49 -3.01 13.22
N GLN A 63 2.55 -2.80 13.99
CA GLN A 63 2.97 -1.45 14.39
C GLN A 63 3.26 -0.61 13.15
N PHE A 64 3.04 0.70 13.25
CA PHE A 64 3.25 1.63 12.13
C PHE A 64 4.63 1.49 11.48
N SER A 65 5.71 1.42 12.28
CA SER A 65 7.08 1.25 11.75
C SER A 65 7.28 -0.07 11.00
N ILE A 66 6.66 -1.15 11.47
CA ILE A 66 6.73 -2.46 10.78
C ILE A 66 5.99 -2.38 9.45
N PHE A 67 4.82 -1.74 9.43
CA PHE A 67 4.04 -1.55 8.21
C PHE A 67 4.80 -0.72 7.17
N CYS A 68 5.45 0.38 7.59
CA CYS A 68 6.29 1.20 6.72
C CYS A 68 7.47 0.38 6.14
N ASN A 69 8.18 -0.39 6.96
CA ASN A 69 9.26 -1.26 6.49
C ASN A 69 8.76 -2.33 5.51
N MET A 70 7.57 -2.90 5.76
CA MET A 70 6.95 -3.86 4.84
C MET A 70 6.62 -3.22 3.49
N LEU A 71 6.05 -2.02 3.51
CA LEU A 71 5.73 -1.25 2.30
C LEU A 71 7.00 -0.92 1.51
N GLU A 72 8.05 -0.44 2.19
CA GLU A 72 9.35 -0.16 1.59
C GLU A 72 9.98 -1.41 0.97
N SER A 73 9.93 -2.54 1.68
CA SER A 73 10.46 -3.82 1.19
C SER A 73 9.69 -4.33 -0.04
N ALA A 74 8.37 -4.11 -0.07
CA ALA A 74 7.53 -4.52 -1.19
C ALA A 74 7.77 -3.63 -2.43
N LEU A 75 7.96 -2.33 -2.23
CA LEU A 75 8.30 -1.38 -3.29
C LEU A 75 9.68 -1.64 -3.89
N THR A 76 10.66 -1.96 -3.03
CA THR A 76 12.02 -2.32 -3.46
C THR A 76 12.16 -3.76 -3.94
N GLN A 77 11.06 -4.54 -3.91
CA GLN A 77 11.03 -5.98 -4.24
C GLN A 77 12.11 -6.79 -3.49
N SER A 78 12.48 -6.34 -2.30
CA SER A 78 13.55 -6.93 -1.48
C SER A 78 13.05 -8.05 -0.56
N SER A 79 11.73 -8.32 -0.56
CA SER A 79 11.11 -9.41 0.18
C SER A 79 10.11 -10.19 -0.68
N GLU A 80 10.26 -11.51 -0.75
CA GLU A 80 9.31 -12.41 -1.42
C GLU A 80 7.99 -12.58 -0.65
N SER A 81 7.95 -12.15 0.63
CA SER A 81 6.79 -12.31 1.51
C SER A 81 5.80 -11.15 1.43
N VAL A 82 6.14 -10.06 0.73
CA VAL A 82 5.30 -8.86 0.63
C VAL A 82 5.18 -8.44 -0.82
N THR A 83 3.95 -8.32 -1.31
CA THR A 83 3.64 -7.83 -2.64
C THR A 83 2.68 -6.66 -2.56
N LEU A 84 2.71 -5.79 -3.57
CA LEU A 84 1.79 -4.66 -3.68
C LEU A 84 0.86 -4.88 -4.87
N ASP A 85 -0.42 -4.58 -4.66
CA ASP A 85 -1.43 -4.57 -5.71
C ASP A 85 -2.28 -3.30 -5.58
N LEU A 86 -2.71 -2.76 -6.72
CA LEU A 86 -3.56 -1.58 -6.79
C LEU A 86 -4.95 -2.05 -7.22
N LEU A 87 -5.93 -1.84 -6.34
CA LEU A 87 -7.28 -2.34 -6.50
C LEU A 87 -8.25 -1.16 -6.65
N THR A 88 -9.14 -1.25 -7.63
CA THR A 88 -10.29 -0.34 -7.71
C THR A 88 -11.35 -0.74 -6.68
N TYR A 89 -12.31 0.15 -6.43
CA TYR A 89 -13.46 -0.16 -5.58
C TYR A 89 -14.22 -1.41 -6.06
N THR A 90 -14.40 -1.55 -7.37
CA THR A 90 -15.06 -2.71 -7.99
C THR A 90 -14.27 -4.00 -7.77
N ASP A 91 -12.93 -3.95 -7.79
CA ASP A 91 -12.08 -5.08 -7.45
C ASP A 91 -12.24 -5.48 -5.97
N LEU A 92 -12.30 -4.51 -5.06
CA LEU A 92 -12.51 -4.73 -3.63
C LEU A 92 -13.84 -5.41 -3.34
N GLU A 93 -14.93 -4.97 -3.97
CA GLU A 93 -16.24 -5.63 -3.86
C GLU A 93 -16.20 -7.06 -4.41
N SER A 94 -15.51 -7.25 -5.55
CA SER A 94 -15.33 -8.56 -6.17
C SER A 94 -14.49 -9.51 -5.32
N LEU A 95 -13.48 -9.01 -4.60
CA LEU A 95 -12.68 -9.80 -3.66
C LEU A 95 -13.47 -10.15 -2.41
N ARG A 96 -14.29 -9.22 -1.90
CA ARG A 96 -15.15 -9.45 -0.74
C ARG A 96 -16.19 -10.53 -1.03
N SER A 97 -16.80 -10.51 -2.21
CA SER A 97 -17.75 -11.55 -2.63
C SER A 97 -17.08 -12.91 -2.81
N ARG A 98 -15.85 -12.97 -3.33
CA ARG A 98 -15.07 -14.22 -3.43
C ARG A 98 -14.59 -14.75 -2.07
N LYS A 99 -14.11 -13.90 -1.16
CA LYS A 99 -13.72 -14.31 0.21
C LYS A 99 -14.89 -14.91 0.99
N LEU A 100 -16.12 -14.48 0.73
CA LEU A 100 -17.34 -15.06 1.31
C LEU A 100 -17.84 -16.33 0.59
N GLY A 101 -17.37 -16.60 -0.64
CA GLY A 101 -17.80 -17.73 -1.47
C GLY A 101 -16.83 -18.92 -1.55
N GLY A 102 -15.72 -18.90 -0.81
CA GLY A 102 -14.62 -19.86 -0.98
C GLY A 102 -14.55 -20.97 0.06
N ARG A 103 -15.56 -21.85 0.13
CA ARG A 103 -15.39 -23.21 0.69
C ARG A 103 -16.18 -24.20 -0.18
N PRO A 104 -15.58 -24.81 -1.21
CA PRO A 104 -16.09 -26.08 -1.68
C PRO A 104 -15.75 -27.12 -0.59
N GLY A 105 -16.79 -27.80 -0.09
CA GLY A 105 -16.64 -29.02 0.71
C GLY A 105 -16.26 -30.22 -0.15
#